data_AF-A0A067E3L9-F1
#
_entry.id   AF-A0A067E3L9-F1
#
_cell.length_a   1.000
_cell.length_b   1.000
_cell.length_c   1.000
_cell.angle_alpha   90.00
_cell.angle_beta   90.00
_cell.angle_gamma   90.00
#
_symmetry.space_group_name_H-M   'P 1'
#
loop_
_entity.id
_entity.type
_entity.pdbx_description
1 polymer ?
#
loop_
_entity_poly.entity_id
_entity_poly.type
_entity_poly.pdbx_seq_one_letter_code
_entity_poly.pdbx_strand_id
1 'polypeptide(L)'
;FRFYASESDSSKLPNTQNNSGSIGVEDVSSQELKSRIEKYLEGDEDAVPSIFEAILSRKLSGKHDQSDDELMEELQIRTKTSDRDANEEDEFDSGSDS
;
A
#
# COMPACT_ATOMS: atom_id res chain seq x y z
N PHE A 1 34.78 44.22 28.50
CA PHE A 1 34.08 43.24 27.66
C PHE A 1 33.26 44.00 26.64
N ARG A 2 33.47 43.76 25.33
CA ARG A 2 32.77 44.47 24.24
C ARG A 2 31.42 43.81 24.00
N PHE A 3 30.34 44.58 24.03
CA PHE A 3 29.05 44.16 23.51
C PHE A 3 29.14 44.02 21.99
N TYR A 4 28.81 42.85 21.46
CA TYR A 4 28.54 42.67 20.04
C TYR A 4 27.03 42.77 19.85
N ALA A 5 26.57 43.94 19.42
CA ALA A 5 25.31 44.04 18.68
C ALA A 5 25.58 43.42 17.31
N SER A 6 25.04 42.23 17.06
CA SER A 6 25.03 41.67 15.72
C SER A 6 23.72 42.08 15.07
N GLU A 7 23.86 42.95 14.08
CA GLU A 7 22.81 43.41 13.19
C GLU A 7 22.08 42.22 12.56
N SER A 8 20.77 42.39 12.40
CA SER A 8 19.88 41.44 11.72
C SER A 8 20.31 41.28 10.27
N ASP A 9 21.14 40.28 9.99
CA ASP A 9 21.33 39.83 8.61
C ASP A 9 20.19 38.86 8.29
N SER A 10 19.27 39.34 7.46
CA SER A 10 18.16 38.59 6.89
C SER A 10 18.73 37.55 5.92
N SER A 11 19.43 36.55 6.44
CA SER A 11 19.83 35.39 5.68
C SER A 11 18.56 34.64 5.34
N LYS A 12 18.07 34.90 4.12
CA LYS A 12 17.04 34.14 3.43
C LYS A 12 17.14 32.69 3.89
N LEU A 13 16.14 32.25 4.65
CA LEU A 13 15.90 30.82 4.84
C LEU A 13 16.02 30.21 3.45
N PRO A 14 16.82 29.15 3.24
CA PRO A 14 16.67 28.39 2.02
C PRO A 14 15.17 28.11 1.94
N ASN A 15 14.56 28.55 0.84
CA ASN A 15 13.23 28.12 0.49
C ASN A 15 13.34 26.60 0.53
N THR A 16 12.95 26.00 1.65
CA THR A 16 12.62 24.58 1.71
C THR A 16 11.48 24.52 0.73
N GLN A 17 11.85 24.30 -0.54
CA GLN A 17 10.96 23.64 -1.47
C GLN A 17 10.43 22.49 -0.65
N ASN A 18 9.18 22.64 -0.23
CA ASN A 18 8.14 21.67 -0.37
C ASN A 18 8.29 20.86 -1.68
N ASN A 19 9.44 20.22 -1.88
CA ASN A 19 9.47 18.84 -2.28
C ASN A 19 8.85 18.12 -1.08
N SER A 20 7.51 18.17 -1.04
CA SER A 20 6.72 17.00 -0.66
C SER A 20 7.44 15.87 -1.36
N GLY A 21 8.26 15.14 -0.60
CA GLY A 21 9.20 14.21 -1.14
C GLY A 21 8.42 13.26 -2.00
N SER A 22 8.55 13.43 -3.32
CA SER A 22 8.37 12.33 -4.23
C SER A 22 9.50 11.38 -3.86
N ILE A 23 9.29 10.60 -2.77
CA ILE A 23 9.90 9.30 -2.65
C ILE A 23 9.68 8.73 -4.05
N GLY A 24 10.76 8.38 -4.76
CA GLY A 24 10.69 7.82 -6.10
C GLY A 24 10.08 6.43 -6.07
N VAL A 25 8.99 6.24 -5.31
CA VAL A 25 8.14 5.07 -5.35
C VAL A 25 7.49 5.06 -6.71
N GLU A 26 7.74 3.98 -7.41
CA GLU A 26 7.13 3.68 -8.68
C GLU A 26 5.61 3.75 -8.54
N ASP A 27 4.98 4.52 -9.42
CA ASP A 27 3.54 4.68 -9.44
C ASP A 27 2.91 3.45 -10.10
N VAL A 28 2.76 2.37 -9.33
CA VAL A 28 2.21 1.11 -9.82
C VAL A 28 0.72 1.29 -10.08
N SER A 29 0.27 0.96 -11.29
CA SER A 29 -1.15 1.03 -11.67
C SER A 29 -1.97 -0.15 -11.13
N SER A 30 -3.30 -0.01 -11.05
CA SER A 30 -4.20 -1.08 -10.61
C SER A 30 -4.12 -2.31 -11.52
N GLN A 31 -3.97 -2.11 -12.83
CA GLN A 31 -3.83 -3.19 -13.81
C GLN A 31 -2.53 -3.97 -13.60
N GLU A 32 -1.43 -3.28 -13.32
CA GLU A 32 -0.13 -3.89 -13.05
C GLU A 32 -0.17 -4.73 -11.76
N LEU A 33 -0.77 -4.20 -10.69
CA LEU A 33 -0.96 -4.93 -9.44
C LEU A 33 -1.83 -6.17 -9.65
N LYS A 34 -2.94 -6.07 -10.40
CA LYS A 34 -3.79 -7.22 -10.74
C LYS A 34 -3.02 -8.31 -11.49
N SER A 35 -2.21 -7.95 -12.48
CA SER A 35 -1.43 -8.94 -13.24
C SER A 35 -0.42 -9.68 -12.35
N ARG A 36 0.20 -8.99 -11.38
CA ARG A 36 1.09 -9.63 -10.41
C ARG A 36 0.33 -10.60 -9.50
N ILE A 37 -0.87 -10.22 -9.03
CA ILE A 37 -1.75 -11.10 -8.24
C ILE A 37 -2.22 -12.30 -9.05
N GLU A 38 -2.53 -12.14 -10.33
CA GLU A 38 -2.92 -13.24 -11.22
C GLU A 38 -1.81 -14.28 -11.34
N LYS A 39 -0.56 -13.86 -11.55
CA LYS A 39 0.59 -14.78 -11.58
C LYS A 39 0.71 -15.59 -10.29
N TYR A 40 0.54 -14.93 -9.14
CA TYR A 40 0.53 -15.61 -7.85
C TYR A 40 -0.59 -16.66 -7.77
N LEU A 41 -1.80 -16.32 -8.21
CA LEU A 41 -2.93 -17.26 -8.23
C LEU A 41 -2.75 -18.41 -9.24
N GLU A 42 -1.93 -18.23 -10.27
CA GLU A 42 -1.52 -19.29 -11.21
C GLU A 42 -0.43 -20.22 -10.63
N GLY A 43 0.08 -19.92 -9.42
CA GLY A 43 1.07 -20.73 -8.71
C GLY A 43 2.49 -20.16 -8.68
N ASP A 44 2.69 -18.92 -9.14
CA ASP A 44 3.98 -18.24 -9.05
C ASP A 44 4.17 -17.63 -7.64
N GLU A 45 4.69 -18.44 -6.71
CA GLU A 45 4.99 -18.00 -5.33
C GLU A 45 6.04 -16.87 -5.27
N ASP A 46 6.92 -16.77 -6.28
CA ASP A 46 7.94 -15.73 -6.37
C ASP A 46 7.34 -14.35 -6.71
N ALA A 47 6.05 -14.28 -7.07
CA ALA A 47 5.35 -13.02 -7.30
C ALA A 47 5.01 -12.27 -5.99
N VAL A 48 4.99 -12.95 -4.84
CA VAL A 48 4.57 -12.36 -3.54
C VAL A 48 5.41 -11.14 -3.14
N PRO A 49 6.76 -11.16 -3.19
CA PRO A 49 7.57 -9.97 -2.90
C PRO A 49 7.21 -8.78 -3.81
N SER A 50 6.99 -9.04 -5.10
CA SER A 50 6.65 -8.00 -6.08
C SER A 50 5.26 -7.39 -5.85
N ILE A 51 4.28 -8.22 -5.46
CA ILE A 51 2.94 -7.76 -5.07
C ILE A 51 3.04 -6.88 -3.82
N PHE A 52 3.83 -7.30 -2.83
CA PHE A 52 3.97 -6.55 -1.58
C PHE A 52 4.61 -5.18 -1.78
N GLU A 53 5.70 -5.11 -2.55
CA GLU A 53 6.35 -3.84 -2.91
C GLU A 53 5.41 -2.89 -3.67
N ALA A 54 4.58 -3.44 -4.56
CA ALA A 54 3.58 -2.67 -5.30
C ALA A 54 2.53 -2.04 -4.37
N ILE A 55 2.01 -2.80 -3.42
CA ILE A 55 1.03 -2.32 -2.44
C ILE A 55 1.65 -1.22 -1.58
N LEU A 56 2.87 -1.43 -1.08
CA LEU A 56 3.56 -0.42 -0.29
C LEU A 56 3.81 0.86 -1.09
N SER A 57 4.23 0.74 -2.35
CA SER A 57 4.46 1.90 -3.22
C SER A 57 3.19 2.72 -3.44
N ARG A 58 2.05 2.05 -3.65
CA ARG A 58 0.72 2.69 -3.79
C ARG A 58 0.26 3.36 -2.50
N LYS A 59 0.44 2.70 -1.35
CA LYS A 59 0.11 3.25 -0.03
C LYS A 59 0.97 4.47 0.32
N LEU A 60 2.26 4.42 0.01
CA LEU A 60 3.18 5.54 0.25
C LEU A 60 2.94 6.70 -0.72
N SER A 61 2.44 6.43 -1.93
CA SER A 61 2.11 7.50 -2.88
C SER A 61 0.80 8.21 -2.54
N GLY A 62 -0.15 7.53 -1.87
CA GLY A 62 -1.44 8.10 -1.45
C GLY A 62 -2.37 8.48 -2.61
N LYS A 63 -2.05 8.05 -3.84
CA LYS A 63 -2.82 8.40 -5.05
C LYS A 63 -3.94 7.40 -5.37
N HIS A 64 -3.89 6.23 -4.75
CA HIS A 64 -4.64 5.06 -5.18
C HIS A 64 -5.75 4.63 -4.22
N ASP A 65 -6.01 5.37 -3.14
CA ASP A 65 -6.95 4.99 -2.07
C ASP A 65 -8.31 4.51 -2.60
N GLN A 66 -8.96 5.28 -3.49
CA GLN A 66 -10.25 4.90 -4.07
C GLN A 66 -10.15 3.64 -4.96
N SER A 67 -9.09 3.54 -5.76
CA SER A 67 -8.89 2.37 -6.62
C SER A 67 -8.51 1.12 -5.82
N ASP A 68 -7.86 1.28 -4.67
CA ASP A 68 -7.50 0.19 -3.77
C ASP A 68 -8.76 -0.37 -3.09
N ASP A 69 -9.73 0.48 -2.72
CA ASP A 69 -11.02 0.02 -2.19
C ASP A 69 -11.77 -0.85 -3.22
N GLU A 70 -11.87 -0.39 -4.47
CA GLU A 70 -12.48 -1.16 -5.57
C GLU A 70 -11.75 -2.49 -5.83
N LEU A 71 -10.41 -2.48 -5.78
CA LEU A 71 -9.59 -3.69 -5.92
C LEU A 71 -9.86 -4.71 -4.81
N MET A 72 -10.03 -4.26 -3.57
CA MET A 72 -10.32 -5.15 -2.44
C MET A 72 -11.68 -5.83 -2.58
N GLU A 73 -12.69 -5.12 -3.08
CA GLU A 73 -14.01 -5.72 -3.35
C GLU A 73 -13.91 -6.81 -4.43
N GLU A 74 -13.20 -6.55 -5.52
CA GLU A 74 -13.02 -7.50 -6.62
C GLU A 74 -12.26 -8.76 -6.18
N LEU A 75 -11.18 -8.60 -5.41
CA LEU A 75 -10.39 -9.72 -4.89
C LEU A 75 -11.19 -10.58 -3.90
N GLN A 76 -12.04 -9.96 -3.07
CA GLN A 76 -12.94 -10.70 -2.19
C GLN A 76 -13.99 -11.51 -2.96
N ILE A 77 -14.50 -10.98 -4.08
CA ILE A 77 -15.42 -11.73 -4.94
C ILE A 77 -14.68 -12.91 -5.58
N ARG A 78 -13.47 -12.69 -6.10
CA ARG A 78 -12.68 -13.71 -6.80
C ARG A 78 -12.30 -14.88 -5.88
N THR A 79 -11.84 -14.60 -4.66
CA THR A 79 -11.52 -15.63 -3.66
C THR A 79 -12.76 -16.45 -3.29
N LYS A 80 -13.87 -15.80 -2.93
CA LYS A 80 -15.15 -16.49 -2.68
C LYS A 80 -15.65 -17.34 -3.85
N THR A 81 -15.37 -16.95 -5.09
CA THR A 81 -15.72 -17.77 -6.26
C THR A 81 -14.75 -18.91 -6.53
N SER A 82 -13.48 -18.77 -6.13
CA SER A 82 -12.48 -19.84 -6.19
C SER A 82 -12.73 -20.88 -5.10
N ASP A 83 -13.23 -20.44 -3.94
CA ASP A 83 -13.64 -21.27 -2.81
C ASP A 83 -15.03 -21.91 -2.98
N ARG A 84 -15.69 -21.73 -4.13
CA ARG A 84 -16.91 -22.51 -4.43
C ARG A 84 -16.64 -24.00 -4.69
N ASP A 85 -15.37 -24.43 -4.63
CA ASP A 85 -14.98 -25.85 -4.51
C ASP A 85 -14.45 -26.21 -3.11
N ALA A 86 -14.45 -25.28 -2.15
CA ALA A 86 -14.11 -25.50 -0.75
C ALA A 86 -15.21 -24.91 0.14
N ASN A 87 -16.24 -25.72 0.39
CA ASN A 87 -17.14 -25.53 1.53
C ASN A 87 -16.30 -25.58 2.83
N GLU A 88 -15.73 -24.46 3.25
CA GLU A 88 -15.36 -24.24 4.65
C GLU A 88 -16.42 -23.32 5.24
N GLU A 89 -17.51 -23.97 5.62
CA GLU A 89 -18.41 -23.48 6.65
C GLU A 89 -17.56 -23.28 7.91
N ASP A 90 -17.17 -22.05 8.22
CA ASP A 90 -16.62 -21.67 9.53
C ASP A 90 -17.74 -21.83 10.59
N GLU A 91 -18.11 -23.08 10.87
CA GLU A 91 -18.91 -23.48 12.01
C GLU A 91 -17.96 -23.52 13.22
N PHE A 92 -17.71 -22.36 13.82
CA PHE A 92 -17.08 -22.28 15.13
C PHE A 92 -18.09 -22.80 16.18
N ASP A 93 -18.19 -24.12 16.30
CA ASP A 93 -18.89 -24.78 17.39
C ASP A 93 -18.12 -24.52 18.69
N SER A 94 -18.53 -23.47 19.41
CA SER A 94 -18.15 -23.27 20.80
C SER A 94 -18.85 -24.31 21.67
N GLY A 95 -18.34 -25.53 21.63
CA GLY A 95 -18.64 -26.56 22.62
C GLY A 95 -18.14 -26.10 24.00
N SER A 96 -19.00 -25.41 24.74
CA SER A 96 -18.84 -25.21 26.17
C SER A 96 -19.86 -26.09 26.89
N ASP A 97 -19.48 -27.35 27.06
CA ASP A 97 -20.14 -28.33 27.94
C ASP A 97 -20.05 -27.86 29.41
N SER A 98 -21.20 -27.68 30.08
CA SER A 98 -21.39 -27.75 31.55
C SER A 98 -22.88 -27.70 31.93
#